data_AF-A0A9D7E6X8-F1
#
_entry.id   AF-A0A9D7E6X8-F1
#
_cell.length_a   1.000
_cell.length_b   1.000
_cell.length_c   1.000
_cell.angle_alpha   90.00
_cell.angle_beta   90.00
_cell.angle_gamma   90.00
#
_symmetry.space_group_name_H-M   'P 1'
#
loop_
_entity.id
_entity.type
_entity.pdbx_description
1 polymer ?
#
loop_
_entity_poly.entity_id
_entity_poly.type
_entity_poly.pdbx_seq_one_letter_code
_entity_poly.pdbx_strand_id
1 'polypeptide(L)'
;MKPHQKSTVVTLLQNGVSQREIWRKTGIDRKTIRKLAQETEAEANSPMATGSPGLAVQIPPPWPPAPAPDPSPLRLPAHARSACEPHRAWIEAQVRLGRNAMATYQDLVDRFGFEGRYNSVKRFCRALRTQAPEQFDRLEFLPGE
;
A
#
# COMPACT_ATOMS: atom_id res chain seq x y z
N MET A 1 30.30 -6.35 -9.78
CA MET A 1 30.42 -5.55 -11.03
C MET A 1 31.79 -4.90 -11.06
N LYS A 2 32.49 -4.95 -12.20
CA LYS A 2 33.86 -4.43 -12.29
C LYS A 2 33.85 -2.89 -12.24
N PRO A 3 34.87 -2.24 -11.64
CA PRO A 3 34.87 -0.78 -11.44
C PRO A 3 34.72 0.02 -12.74
N HIS A 4 35.37 -0.43 -13.83
CA HIS A 4 35.25 0.21 -15.15
C HIS A 4 33.84 0.17 -15.73
N GLN A 5 33.05 -0.87 -15.43
CA GLN A 5 31.67 -0.95 -15.91
C GLN A 5 30.79 0.10 -15.22
N LYS A 6 31.08 0.43 -13.95
CA LYS A 6 30.32 1.42 -13.18
C LYS A 6 30.59 2.81 -13.73
N SER A 7 31.87 3.14 -13.94
CA SER A 7 32.26 4.42 -14.52
C SER A 7 31.64 4.62 -15.91
N THR A 8 31.63 3.60 -16.77
CA THR A 8 30.97 3.69 -18.08
C THR A 8 29.47 3.98 -17.98
N VAL A 9 28.74 3.32 -17.08
CA VAL A 9 27.29 3.57 -16.89
C VAL A 9 27.05 4.99 -16.38
N VAL A 10 27.85 5.44 -15.40
CA VAL A 10 27.76 6.80 -14.84
C VAL A 10 28.01 7.86 -15.93
N THR A 11 29.07 7.69 -16.74
CA THR A 11 29.37 8.61 -17.85
C THR A 11 28.24 8.64 -18.89
N LEU A 12 27.63 7.49 -19.21
CA LEU A 12 26.50 7.45 -20.14
C LEU A 12 25.25 8.14 -19.58
N LEU A 13 24.99 8.02 -18.28
CA LEU A 13 23.90 8.73 -17.60
C LEU A 13 24.13 10.25 -17.62
N GLN A 14 25.35 10.71 -17.33
CA GLN A 14 25.72 12.13 -17.39
C GLN A 14 25.56 12.72 -18.80
N ASN A 15 25.81 11.92 -19.84
CA ASN A 15 25.60 12.30 -21.24
C ASN A 15 24.13 12.22 -21.69
N GLY A 16 23.18 12.01 -20.77
CA GLY A 16 21.74 11.99 -21.07
C GLY A 16 21.26 10.74 -21.82
N VAL A 17 22.05 9.68 -21.86
CA VAL A 17 21.68 8.44 -22.56
C VAL A 17 20.63 7.68 -21.75
N SER A 18 19.52 7.29 -22.40
CA SER A 18 18.43 6.58 -21.70
C SER A 18 18.87 5.23 -21.12
N GLN A 19 18.32 4.84 -19.97
CA GLN A 19 18.64 3.56 -19.31
C GLN A 19 18.44 2.33 -20.23
N ARG A 20 17.45 2.39 -21.13
CA ARG A 20 17.18 1.34 -22.14
C ARG A 20 18.30 1.23 -23.16
N GLU A 21 18.88 2.35 -23.58
CA GLU A 21 20.02 2.41 -24.50
C GLU A 21 21.31 1.92 -23.81
N ILE A 22 21.51 2.27 -22.54
CA ILE A 22 22.65 1.78 -21.73
C ILE A 22 22.59 0.25 -21.59
N TRP A 23 21.42 -0.33 -21.32
CA TRP A 23 21.25 -1.77 -21.27
C TRP A 23 21.60 -2.45 -22.60
N ARG A 24 21.14 -1.88 -23.74
CA ARG A 24 21.49 -2.41 -25.08
C ARG A 24 23.00 -2.39 -25.34
N LYS A 25 23.71 -1.36 -24.91
CA LYS A 25 25.15 -1.16 -25.18
C LYS A 25 26.08 -1.89 -24.22
N THR A 26 25.67 -2.03 -22.95
CA THR A 26 26.53 -2.57 -21.88
C THR A 26 26.12 -3.96 -21.41
N GLY A 27 24.91 -4.42 -21.74
CA GLY A 27 24.36 -5.70 -21.26
C GLY A 27 24.02 -5.72 -19.76
N ILE A 28 24.17 -4.60 -19.06
CA ILE A 28 23.93 -4.48 -17.61
C ILE A 28 22.43 -4.33 -17.37
N ASP A 29 21.86 -5.14 -16.47
CA ASP A 29 20.42 -5.10 -16.12
C ASP A 29 19.96 -3.66 -15.80
N ARG A 30 18.81 -3.29 -16.36
CA ARG A 30 18.13 -2.00 -16.16
C ARG A 30 17.91 -1.68 -14.68
N LYS A 31 17.67 -2.67 -13.81
CA LYS A 31 17.56 -2.44 -12.35
C LYS A 31 18.86 -1.91 -11.75
N THR A 32 20.00 -2.42 -12.21
CA THR A 32 21.34 -1.99 -11.77
C THR A 32 21.65 -0.58 -12.25
N ILE A 33 21.32 -0.28 -13.50
CA ILE A 33 21.46 1.08 -14.07
C ILE A 33 20.61 2.08 -13.27
N ARG A 34 19.37 1.74 -12.93
CA ARG A 34 18.49 2.58 -12.10
C ARG A 34 19.07 2.85 -10.71
N LYS A 35 19.63 1.83 -10.06
CA LYS A 35 20.27 1.99 -8.75
C LYS A 35 21.48 2.95 -8.83
N LEU A 36 22.31 2.79 -9.86
CA LEU A 36 23.45 3.69 -10.08
C LEU A 36 23.01 5.13 -10.37
N ALA A 37 21.93 5.33 -11.13
CA ALA A 37 21.39 6.67 -11.37
C ALA A 37 20.96 7.36 -10.06
N GLN A 38 20.28 6.62 -9.18
CA GLN A 38 19.88 7.13 -7.86
C GLN A 38 21.08 7.45 -6.97
N GLU A 39 22.11 6.60 -6.98
CA GLU A 39 23.37 6.84 -6.25
C GLU A 39 24.08 8.10 -6.77
N THR A 40 24.15 8.32 -8.10
CA THR A 40 24.76 9.54 -8.67
C THR A 40 23.95 10.81 -8.40
N GLU A 41 22.63 10.72 -8.39
CA GLU A 41 21.75 11.84 -8.03
C GLU A 41 21.88 12.18 -6.53
N ALA A 42 22.04 11.18 -5.66
CA ALA A 42 22.27 11.39 -4.23
C ALA A 42 23.66 11.98 -3.94
N GLU A 43 24.68 11.56 -4.68
CA GLU A 43 26.06 12.06 -4.57
C GLU A 43 26.18 13.49 -5.12
N ALA A 44 25.49 13.82 -6.22
CA ALA A 44 25.41 15.19 -6.74
C ALA A 44 24.66 16.16 -5.80
N ASN A 45 23.76 15.64 -4.96
CA ASN A 45 23.05 16.41 -3.93
C ASN A 45 23.81 16.44 -2.58
N SER A 46 25.04 15.92 -2.52
CA SER A 46 25.89 15.97 -1.34
C SER A 46 27.09 16.90 -1.59
N PRO A 47 27.16 18.09 -0.98
CA PRO A 47 28.31 18.96 -1.13
C PRO A 47 29.51 18.39 -0.34
N MET A 48 30.57 17.96 -1.03
CA MET A 48 31.90 17.92 -0.42
C MET A 48 32.31 19.35 -0.06
N ALA A 49 32.36 19.65 1.24
CA ALA A 49 32.85 20.92 1.77
C ALA A 49 34.11 20.69 2.62
N THR A 50 35.24 21.13 2.08
CA THR A 50 36.38 21.60 2.88
C THR A 50 35.92 22.85 3.64
N GLY A 51 35.94 22.79 4.98
CA GLY A 51 36.00 23.97 5.86
C GLY A 51 34.68 24.60 6.31
N SER A 52 34.30 24.31 7.57
CA SER A 52 33.57 25.20 8.50
C SER A 52 32.05 25.43 8.30
N PRO A 53 31.34 25.87 9.34
CA PRO A 53 30.74 25.03 10.37
C PRO A 53 29.22 24.82 10.17
N GLY A 54 28.78 23.61 10.53
CA GLY A 54 27.42 23.17 10.83
C GLY A 54 26.26 24.05 10.40
N LEU A 55 25.67 23.77 9.23
CA LEU A 55 24.29 24.13 8.95
C LEU A 55 23.52 22.95 8.34
N ALA A 56 22.62 22.45 9.19
CA ALA A 56 21.35 21.80 8.93
C ALA A 56 21.22 21.01 7.62
N VAL A 57 21.22 19.69 7.80
CA VAL A 57 20.50 18.73 6.96
C VAL A 57 19.16 19.34 6.54
N GLN A 58 19.02 19.71 5.25
CA GLN A 58 17.71 19.99 4.68
C GLN A 58 16.98 18.67 4.51
N ILE A 59 16.38 18.23 5.61
CA ILE A 59 15.31 17.24 5.61
C ILE A 59 14.21 17.84 4.71
N PRO A 60 13.65 17.10 3.72
CA PRO A 60 12.46 17.57 3.00
C PRO A 60 11.45 18.07 4.03
N PRO A 61 10.74 19.19 3.79
CA PRO A 61 9.79 19.71 4.78
C PRO A 61 8.91 18.54 5.23
N PRO A 62 8.78 18.31 6.55
CA PRO A 62 7.94 17.24 7.03
C PRO A 62 6.60 17.42 6.33
N TRP A 63 6.14 16.37 5.64
CA TRP A 63 4.76 16.30 5.22
C TRP A 63 3.92 16.82 6.38
N PRO A 64 2.99 17.78 6.17
CA PRO A 64 2.17 18.25 7.27
C PRO A 64 1.66 17.01 7.98
N PRO A 65 1.84 16.90 9.31
CA PRO A 65 1.35 15.75 10.04
C PRO A 65 -0.09 15.56 9.59
N ALA A 66 -0.39 14.37 9.07
CA ALA A 66 -1.77 14.02 8.74
C ALA A 66 -2.59 14.46 9.95
N PRO A 67 -3.68 15.23 9.77
CA PRO A 67 -4.41 15.83 10.87
C PRO A 67 -4.61 14.75 11.93
N ALA A 68 -4.05 15.01 13.11
CA ALA A 68 -3.99 14.03 14.19
C ALA A 68 -5.40 13.43 14.33
N PRO A 69 -5.53 12.09 14.41
CA PRO A 69 -6.83 11.52 14.71
C PRO A 69 -7.27 12.16 16.03
N ASP A 70 -8.37 12.90 16.00
CA ASP A 70 -8.99 13.41 17.20
C ASP A 70 -9.03 12.27 18.23
N PRO A 71 -8.70 12.51 19.51
CA PRO A 71 -8.80 11.51 20.56
C PRO A 71 -10.26 11.14 20.90
N SER A 72 -11.20 11.38 19.98
CA SER A 72 -12.54 10.81 20.03
C SER A 72 -12.45 9.32 19.69
N PRO A 73 -12.86 8.42 20.59
CA PRO A 73 -12.91 7.02 20.24
C PRO A 73 -13.93 6.87 19.10
N LEU A 74 -13.55 6.21 18.01
CA LEU A 74 -14.47 5.61 17.03
C LEU A 74 -15.03 6.48 15.88
N ARG A 75 -14.22 7.27 15.16
CA ARG A 75 -14.56 7.58 13.76
C ARG A 75 -13.47 7.12 12.79
N LEU A 76 -13.64 5.86 12.34
CA LEU A 76 -13.10 5.39 11.07
C LEU A 76 -13.37 6.47 10.00
N PRO A 77 -12.43 6.73 9.07
CA PRO A 77 -12.61 7.75 8.06
C PRO A 77 -13.96 7.57 7.33
N ALA A 78 -14.68 8.66 7.04
CA ALA A 78 -16.00 8.57 6.39
C ALA A 78 -15.95 7.89 5.01
N HIS A 79 -14.78 7.90 4.35
CA HIS A 79 -14.51 7.17 3.11
C HIS A 79 -14.20 5.67 3.31
N ALA A 80 -13.94 5.24 4.55
CA ALA A 80 -13.78 3.85 4.96
C ALA A 80 -15.11 3.21 5.41
N ARG A 81 -16.17 4.00 5.56
CA ARG A 81 -17.54 3.49 5.61
C ARG A 81 -17.85 2.96 4.22
N SER A 82 -17.77 1.64 4.07
CA SER A 82 -18.18 0.97 2.84
C SER A 82 -19.55 1.50 2.41
N ALA A 83 -19.80 1.72 1.13
CA ALA A 83 -21.14 2.08 0.63
C ALA A 83 -22.23 1.10 1.14
N CYS A 84 -21.81 -0.09 1.57
CA CYS A 84 -22.61 -1.14 2.15
C CYS A 84 -22.99 -0.94 3.65
N GLU A 85 -22.49 0.09 4.34
CA GLU A 85 -22.80 0.37 5.75
C GLU A 85 -24.32 0.46 6.06
N PRO A 86 -25.15 1.17 5.25
CA PRO A 86 -26.60 1.21 5.49
C PRO A 86 -27.27 -0.16 5.44
N HIS A 87 -26.67 -1.11 4.71
CA HIS A 87 -27.19 -2.47 4.53
C HIS A 87 -26.38 -3.51 5.31
N ARG A 88 -25.49 -3.09 6.23
CA ARG A 88 -24.57 -3.96 6.97
C ARG A 88 -25.26 -5.13 7.64
N ALA A 89 -26.30 -4.86 8.44
CA ALA A 89 -27.02 -5.90 9.17
C ALA A 89 -27.65 -6.95 8.24
N TRP A 90 -28.18 -6.52 7.10
CA TRP A 90 -28.77 -7.41 6.10
C TRP A 90 -27.69 -8.24 5.40
N ILE A 91 -26.58 -7.62 4.98
CA ILE A 91 -25.44 -8.30 4.36
C ILE A 91 -24.82 -9.32 5.32
N GLU A 92 -24.67 -8.99 6.60
CA GLU A 92 -24.19 -9.91 7.62
C GLU A 92 -25.07 -11.16 7.74
N ALA A 93 -26.40 -10.99 7.72
CA ALA A 93 -27.33 -12.11 7.71
C ALA A 93 -27.16 -12.98 6.44
N GLN A 94 -26.99 -12.37 5.26
CA GLN A 94 -26.76 -13.12 4.01
C GLN A 94 -25.43 -13.87 4.02
N VAL A 95 -24.37 -13.25 4.56
CA VAL A 95 -23.04 -13.87 4.67
C VAL A 95 -23.05 -15.03 5.66
N ARG A 96 -23.77 -14.92 6.79
CA ARG A 96 -23.99 -16.03 7.75
C ARG A 96 -24.71 -17.21 7.11
N LEU A 97 -25.64 -16.95 6.19
CA LEU A 97 -26.32 -17.97 5.39
C LEU A 97 -25.44 -18.57 4.27
N GLY A 98 -24.18 -18.13 4.14
CA GLY A 98 -23.25 -18.65 3.14
C GLY A 98 -23.55 -18.20 1.70
N ARG A 99 -24.37 -17.15 1.50
CA ARG A 99 -24.71 -16.68 0.15
C ARG A 99 -23.51 -16.08 -0.58
N ASN A 100 -23.54 -16.20 -1.91
CA ASN A 100 -22.52 -15.61 -2.77
C ASN A 100 -22.61 -14.06 -2.73
N ALA A 101 -21.45 -13.40 -2.76
CA ALA A 101 -21.35 -11.94 -2.81
C ALA A 101 -22.05 -11.35 -4.05
N MET A 102 -22.05 -12.06 -5.18
CA MET A 102 -22.76 -11.62 -6.38
C MET A 102 -24.29 -11.61 -6.18
N ALA A 103 -24.85 -12.66 -5.57
CA ALA A 103 -26.29 -12.72 -5.27
C ALA A 103 -26.69 -11.62 -4.26
N THR A 104 -25.86 -11.43 -3.24
CA THR A 104 -26.04 -10.36 -2.24
C THR A 104 -26.02 -8.97 -2.89
N TYR A 105 -25.16 -8.76 -3.90
CA TYR A 105 -25.09 -7.51 -4.66
C TYR A 105 -26.35 -7.29 -5.50
N GLN A 106 -26.87 -8.31 -6.20
CA GLN A 106 -28.10 -8.16 -6.98
C GLN A 106 -29.31 -7.84 -6.10
N ASP A 107 -29.47 -8.57 -5.00
CA ASP A 107 -30.52 -8.26 -4.01
C ASP A 107 -30.36 -6.83 -3.44
N LEU A 108 -29.12 -6.33 -3.30
CA LEU A 108 -28.86 -4.94 -2.89
C LEU A 108 -29.34 -3.94 -3.93
N VAL A 109 -29.07 -4.18 -5.20
CA VAL A 109 -29.51 -3.32 -6.30
C VAL A 109 -31.03 -3.38 -6.44
N ASP A 110 -31.61 -4.57 -6.47
CA ASP A 110 -33.03 -4.80 -6.76
C ASP A 110 -33.95 -4.32 -5.64
N ARG A 111 -33.56 -4.54 -4.37
CA ARG A 111 -34.43 -4.26 -3.22
C ARG A 111 -34.10 -2.94 -2.54
N PHE A 112 -32.84 -2.52 -2.57
CA PHE A 112 -32.36 -1.37 -1.83
C PHE A 112 -31.84 -0.24 -2.73
N GLY A 113 -31.85 -0.42 -4.06
CA GLY A 113 -31.42 0.62 -5.01
C GLY A 113 -29.93 0.95 -4.88
N PHE A 114 -29.09 -0.04 -4.59
CA PHE A 114 -27.68 0.18 -4.32
C PHE A 114 -26.92 0.80 -5.50
N GLU A 115 -26.34 1.98 -5.29
CA GLU A 115 -25.58 2.72 -6.31
C GLU A 115 -24.08 2.34 -6.36
N GLY A 116 -23.61 1.56 -5.38
CA GLY A 116 -22.21 1.15 -5.32
C GLY A 116 -21.87 0.05 -6.32
N ARG A 117 -20.57 -0.16 -6.56
CA ARG A 117 -20.11 -1.25 -7.45
C ARG A 117 -19.99 -2.57 -6.70
N TYR A 118 -20.13 -3.67 -7.44
CA TYR A 118 -19.91 -5.04 -6.96
C TYR A 118 -18.61 -5.22 -6.15
N ASN A 119 -17.51 -4.55 -6.56
CA ASN A 119 -16.22 -4.63 -5.86
C ASN A 119 -16.30 -4.15 -4.39
N SER A 120 -17.17 -3.18 -4.09
CA SER A 120 -17.41 -2.71 -2.72
C SER A 120 -18.07 -3.81 -1.88
N VAL A 121 -19.12 -4.46 -2.42
CA VAL A 121 -19.80 -5.58 -1.75
C VAL A 121 -18.85 -6.76 -1.58
N LYS A 122 -18.09 -7.13 -2.61
CA LYS A 122 -17.11 -8.23 -2.54
C LYS A 122 -16.06 -8.02 -1.45
N ARG A 123 -15.50 -6.81 -1.35
CA ARG A 123 -14.52 -6.46 -0.31
C ARG A 123 -15.16 -6.49 1.08
N PHE A 124 -16.39 -5.97 1.19
CA PHE A 124 -17.14 -5.96 2.44
C PHE A 124 -17.48 -7.38 2.94
N CYS A 125 -18.05 -8.23 2.08
CA CYS A 125 -18.33 -9.63 2.43
C CYS A 125 -17.05 -10.40 2.80
N ARG A 126 -15.92 -10.11 2.14
CA ARG A 126 -14.62 -10.72 2.50
C ARG A 126 -14.17 -10.28 3.89
N ALA A 127 -14.26 -8.98 4.21
CA ALA A 127 -13.92 -8.47 5.53
C ALA A 127 -14.78 -9.10 6.64
N LEU A 128 -16.09 -9.24 6.41
CA LEU A 128 -17.00 -9.91 7.35
C LEU A 128 -16.63 -11.38 7.60
N ARG A 129 -16.17 -12.10 6.57
CA ARG A 129 -15.73 -13.50 6.69
C ARG A 129 -14.40 -13.61 7.44
N THR A 130 -13.47 -12.69 7.21
CA THR A 130 -12.19 -12.66 7.95
C THR A 130 -12.41 -12.31 9.43
N GLN A 131 -13.38 -11.43 9.72
CA GLN A 131 -13.69 -10.98 11.08
C GLN A 131 -14.62 -11.94 11.84
N ALA A 132 -15.08 -13.02 11.20
CA ALA A 132 -15.66 -14.17 11.88
C ALA A 132 -14.62 -15.30 11.97
N PRO A 133 -13.49 -15.15 12.70
CA PRO A 133 -12.75 -16.33 13.12
C PRO A 133 -13.71 -17.16 14.00
N GLU A 134 -13.70 -18.48 13.79
CA GLU A 134 -14.50 -19.43 14.56
C GLU A 134 -14.45 -19.07 16.05
N GLN A 135 -15.62 -18.72 16.60
CA GLN A 135 -15.79 -18.67 18.03
C GLN A 135 -15.66 -20.11 18.54
N PHE A 136 -14.46 -20.49 18.95
CA PHE A 136 -14.26 -21.73 19.69
C PHE A 136 -14.89 -21.53 21.07
N ASP A 137 -16.03 -22.18 21.31
CA ASP A 137 -16.48 -22.42 22.68
C ASP A 137 -15.43 -23.34 23.32
N ARG A 138 -14.65 -22.79 24.25
CA ARG A 138 -13.76 -23.61 25.08
C ARG A 138 -14.64 -24.41 26.03
N LEU A 139 -14.85 -25.68 25.75
CA LEU A 139 -15.25 -26.62 26.81
C LEU A 139 -14.04 -26.77 27.75
N GLU A 140 -14.14 -26.19 28.93
CA GLU A 140 -13.21 -26.47 30.02
C GLU A 140 -13.48 -27.89 30.52
N PHE A 141 -12.55 -28.81 30.27
CA PHE A 141 -12.53 -30.12 30.92
C PHE A 141 -11.55 -30.06 32.09
N LEU A 142 -11.93 -30.64 33.22
CA LEU A 142 -10.99 -30.90 34.30
C LEU A 142 -9.98 -31.96 33.83
N PRO A 143 -8.68 -31.81 34.11
CA PRO A 143 -7.70 -32.83 33.76
C PRO A 143 -7.88 -34.08 34.66
N GLY A 144 -8.39 -35.18 34.07
CA GLY A 144 -8.25 -36.54 34.61
C GLY A 144 -9.52 -37.25 35.12
N GLU A 145 -10.43 -37.63 34.22
CA GLU A 145 -11.28 -38.83 34.38
C GLU A 145 -11.04 -39.79 33.20
#